data_AF-A0A1S3GX12-F1
#
_entry.id   AF-A0A1S3GX12-F1
#
_cell.length_a   1.000
_cell.length_b   1.000
_cell.length_c   1.000
_cell.angle_alpha   90.00
_cell.angle_beta   90.00
_cell.angle_gamma   90.00
#
_symmetry.space_group_name_H-M   'P 1'
#
loop_
_entity.id
_entity.type
_entity.pdbx_description
1 polymer ?
#
loop_
_entity_poly.entity_id
_entity_poly.type
_entity_poly.pdbx_seq_one_letter_code
_entity_poly.pdbx_strand_id
1 'polypeptide(L)'
;VLKRQGYDEGCDIWSLGILLYTMLAGYTPFANGPSDTPEEILTRIGSGKFTLSGGNWNTVSETAKDLVSKMLHVDPPQRLTAKQVLQHPWITQKEKLPQSQLSHQDLQLVKGAMAATYSALNSSKPTPQLKPIESSILAQRRVRKLPSTTL
;
A
#
# COMPACT_ATOMS: atom_id res chain seq x y z
N VAL A 1 6.94 17.07 -18.98
CA VAL A 1 7.18 16.71 -17.56
C VAL A 1 6.16 15.63 -17.19
N LEU A 2 6.28 14.41 -17.71
CA LEU A 2 7.14 13.28 -17.30
C LEU A 2 6.27 12.20 -16.60
N LYS A 3 5.77 11.25 -17.41
CA LYS A 3 5.20 9.93 -17.09
C LYS A 3 4.79 9.67 -15.61
N ARG A 4 3.58 10.10 -15.23
CA ARG A 4 2.87 9.57 -14.03
C ARG A 4 1.89 8.43 -14.34
N GLN A 5 1.42 8.31 -15.59
CA GLN A 5 0.39 7.33 -15.97
C GLN A 5 0.68 5.87 -15.56
N GLY A 6 1.93 5.42 -15.65
CA GLY A 6 2.28 4.02 -15.33
C GLY A 6 2.32 3.70 -13.83
N TYR A 7 2.50 4.71 -12.97
CA TYR A 7 2.42 4.52 -11.52
C TYR A 7 0.96 4.37 -11.09
N ASP A 8 0.06 5.12 -11.70
CA ASP A 8 -1.35 5.18 -11.33
C ASP A 8 -2.11 3.88 -11.69
N GLU A 9 -1.93 3.33 -12.89
CA GLU A 9 -2.59 2.07 -13.30
C GLU A 9 -2.19 0.88 -12.42
N GLY A 10 -0.92 0.82 -12.03
CA GLY A 10 -0.42 -0.22 -11.13
C GLY A 10 -1.01 -0.10 -9.73
N CYS A 11 -1.22 1.13 -9.24
CA CYS A 11 -1.87 1.37 -7.95
C CYS A 11 -3.32 0.88 -7.95
N ASP A 12 -4.07 1.09 -9.04
CA ASP A 12 -5.44 0.57 -9.16
C ASP A 12 -5.50 -0.96 -9.05
N ILE A 13 -4.59 -1.67 -9.75
CA ILE A 13 -4.54 -3.13 -9.66
C ILE A 13 -4.13 -3.61 -8.27
N TRP A 14 -3.23 -2.88 -7.60
CA TRP A 14 -2.84 -3.21 -6.24
C TRP A 14 -4.01 -3.05 -5.27
N SER A 15 -4.77 -1.96 -5.37
CA SER A 15 -6.01 -1.75 -4.61
C SER A 15 -7.07 -2.83 -4.87
N LEU A 16 -7.23 -3.26 -6.13
CA LEU A 16 -8.09 -4.41 -6.46
C LEU A 16 -7.54 -5.72 -5.87
N GLY A 17 -6.22 -5.88 -5.79
CA GLY A 17 -5.56 -7.01 -5.12
C GLY A 17 -5.84 -7.03 -3.61
N ILE A 18 -5.84 -5.87 -2.95
CA ILE A 18 -6.23 -5.73 -1.54
C ILE A 18 -7.67 -6.18 -1.35
N LEU A 19 -8.58 -5.68 -2.21
CA LEU A 19 -9.99 -6.06 -2.17
C LEU A 19 -10.15 -7.58 -2.35
N LEU A 20 -9.49 -8.16 -3.35
CA LEU A 20 -9.55 -9.59 -3.61
C LEU A 20 -9.01 -10.41 -2.44
N TYR A 21 -7.85 -10.02 -1.88
CA TYR A 21 -7.31 -10.66 -0.68
C TYR A 21 -8.33 -10.63 0.44
N THR A 22 -8.93 -9.47 0.72
CA THR A 22 -9.89 -9.31 1.82
C THR A 22 -11.16 -10.12 1.62
N MET A 23 -11.66 -10.23 0.39
CA MET A 23 -12.80 -11.11 0.09
C MET A 23 -12.49 -12.59 0.34
N LEU A 24 -11.27 -13.03 0.03
CA LEU A 24 -10.86 -14.44 0.18
C LEU A 24 -10.46 -14.80 1.61
N ALA A 25 -9.65 -13.95 2.25
CA ALA A 25 -9.09 -14.18 3.57
C ALA A 25 -10.07 -13.82 4.70
N GLY A 26 -10.94 -12.83 4.46
CA GLY A 26 -11.83 -12.27 5.47
C GLY A 26 -11.16 -11.23 6.39
N TYR A 27 -9.94 -10.80 6.06
CA TYR A 27 -9.16 -9.77 6.74
C TYR A 27 -8.22 -9.06 5.75
N THR A 28 -7.55 -7.96 6.15
CA THR A 28 -6.68 -7.20 5.25
C THR A 28 -5.25 -7.75 5.22
N PRO A 29 -4.51 -7.68 4.09
CA PRO A 29 -3.21 -8.34 3.96
C PRO A 29 -2.07 -7.69 4.75
N PHE A 30 -2.17 -6.39 5.08
CA PHE A 30 -1.06 -5.60 5.61
C PHE A 30 -1.32 -4.94 6.97
N ALA A 31 -2.59 -4.90 7.41
CA ALA A 31 -2.97 -4.41 8.74
C ALA A 31 -3.79 -5.47 9.48
N ASN A 32 -3.42 -5.73 10.74
CA ASN A 32 -4.14 -6.66 11.60
C ASN A 32 -5.38 -6.02 12.25
N GLY A 33 -5.42 -4.68 12.31
CA GLY A 33 -6.48 -3.92 12.94
C GLY A 33 -6.26 -2.41 12.82
N PRO A 34 -7.18 -1.58 13.35
CA PRO A 34 -7.07 -0.12 13.35
C PRO A 34 -5.94 0.42 14.24
N SER A 35 -5.42 -0.40 15.14
CA SER A 35 -4.35 -0.04 16.08
C SER A 35 -2.93 -0.23 15.53
N ASP A 36 -2.78 -0.81 14.33
CA ASP A 36 -1.48 -0.96 13.69
C ASP A 36 -0.89 0.41 13.33
N THR A 37 0.41 0.58 13.54
CA THR A 37 1.11 1.84 13.22
C THR A 37 1.36 1.97 11.72
N PRO A 38 1.40 3.20 11.16
CA PRO A 38 1.74 3.42 9.77
C PRO A 38 3.09 2.78 9.37
N GLU A 39 4.08 2.84 10.26
CA GLU A 39 5.42 2.29 10.03
C GLU A 39 5.40 0.76 9.87
N GLU A 40 4.64 0.05 10.72
CA GLU A 40 4.48 -1.40 10.62
C GLU A 40 3.78 -1.81 9.33
N ILE A 41 2.69 -1.12 8.99
CA ILE A 41 1.93 -1.37 7.75
C ILE A 41 2.83 -1.17 6.54
N LEU A 42 3.53 -0.03 6.46
CA LEU A 42 4.44 0.27 5.34
C LEU A 42 5.60 -0.72 5.26
N THR A 43 6.11 -1.21 6.40
CA THR A 43 7.13 -2.26 6.43
C THR A 43 6.61 -3.56 5.82
N ARG A 44 5.37 -3.97 6.14
CA ARG A 44 4.76 -5.17 5.56
C ARG A 44 4.51 -4.99 4.06
N ILE A 45 3.95 -3.86 3.64
CA ILE A 45 3.75 -3.52 2.22
C ILE A 45 5.08 -3.56 1.46
N GLY A 46 6.11 -2.88 1.98
CA GLY A 46 7.43 -2.81 1.35
C GLY A 46 8.15 -4.16 1.29
N SER A 47 7.88 -5.05 2.23
CA SER A 47 8.41 -6.42 2.20
C SER A 47 7.72 -7.33 1.19
N GLY A 48 6.50 -6.98 0.77
CA GLY A 48 5.68 -7.82 -0.12
C GLY A 48 5.15 -9.11 0.51
N LYS A 49 5.30 -9.27 1.82
CA LYS A 49 4.93 -10.50 2.52
C LYS A 49 3.53 -10.35 3.12
N PHE A 50 2.65 -11.27 2.74
CA PHE A 50 1.33 -11.48 3.32
C PHE A 50 1.04 -12.98 3.38
N THR A 51 0.18 -13.38 4.30
CA THR A 51 -0.10 -14.80 4.56
C THR A 51 -1.05 -15.37 3.51
N LEU A 52 -0.70 -16.53 2.94
CA LEU A 52 -1.54 -17.34 2.04
C LEU A 52 -1.72 -18.78 2.57
N SER A 53 -1.70 -18.93 3.89
CA SER A 53 -1.86 -20.19 4.61
C SER A 53 -2.73 -20.00 5.86
N GLY A 54 -3.38 -21.07 6.33
CA GLY A 54 -4.27 -21.01 7.49
C GLY A 54 -5.63 -20.36 7.21
N GLY A 55 -6.61 -20.64 8.09
CA GLY A 55 -7.99 -20.18 7.92
C GLY A 55 -8.56 -20.57 6.55
N ASN A 56 -9.17 -19.61 5.85
CA ASN A 56 -9.70 -19.81 4.50
C ASN A 56 -8.63 -20.26 3.50
N TRP A 57 -7.37 -19.85 3.65
CA TRP A 57 -6.32 -20.16 2.68
C TRP A 57 -5.99 -21.66 2.58
N ASN A 58 -6.43 -22.47 3.53
CA ASN A 58 -6.32 -23.93 3.45
C ASN A 58 -7.27 -24.53 2.40
N THR A 59 -8.36 -23.83 2.05
CA THR A 59 -9.38 -24.30 1.08
C THR A 59 -9.47 -23.41 -0.15
N VAL A 60 -9.02 -22.16 -0.08
CA VAL A 60 -8.90 -21.26 -1.24
C VAL A 60 -7.98 -21.89 -2.28
N SER A 61 -8.48 -21.97 -3.52
CA SER A 61 -7.77 -22.58 -4.65
C SER A 61 -6.42 -21.93 -4.94
N GLU A 62 -5.45 -22.72 -5.40
CA GLU A 62 -4.13 -22.23 -5.79
C GLU A 62 -4.17 -21.16 -6.90
N THR A 63 -5.13 -21.25 -7.83
CA THR A 63 -5.33 -20.22 -8.86
C THR A 63 -5.76 -18.87 -8.28
N ALA A 64 -6.45 -18.85 -7.14
CA ALA A 64 -6.81 -17.60 -6.45
C ALA A 64 -5.57 -16.99 -5.77
N LYS A 65 -4.78 -17.83 -5.08
CA LYS A 65 -3.53 -17.43 -4.42
C LYS A 65 -2.53 -16.84 -5.43
N ASP A 66 -2.41 -17.48 -6.59
CA ASP A 66 -1.56 -17.00 -7.69
C ASP A 66 -2.01 -15.62 -8.20
N LEU A 67 -3.32 -15.43 -8.43
CA LEU A 67 -3.85 -14.14 -8.87
C LEU A 67 -3.56 -13.03 -7.87
N VAL A 68 -3.88 -13.25 -6.58
CA VAL A 68 -3.63 -12.30 -5.50
C VAL A 68 -2.15 -11.96 -5.41
N SER A 69 -1.27 -12.96 -5.51
CA SER A 69 0.18 -12.77 -5.47
C SER A 69 0.69 -11.85 -6.58
N LYS A 70 0.16 -12.02 -7.79
CA LYS A 70 0.55 -11.19 -8.95
C LYS A 70 -0.09 -9.80 -8.93
N MET A 71 -1.27 -9.62 -8.33
CA MET A 71 -1.89 -8.30 -8.14
C MET A 71 -1.21 -7.49 -7.03
N LEU A 72 -0.76 -8.16 -5.96
CA LEU A 72 -0.09 -7.54 -4.81
C LEU A 72 1.45 -7.55 -4.90
N HIS A 73 2.00 -7.85 -6.08
CA HIS A 73 3.44 -7.83 -6.27
C HIS A 73 4.02 -6.44 -5.96
N VAL A 74 5.13 -6.39 -5.20
CA VAL A 74 5.77 -5.15 -4.73
C VAL A 74 6.28 -4.33 -5.91
N ASP A 75 6.96 -5.01 -6.85
CA ASP A 75 7.50 -4.39 -8.05
C ASP A 75 6.37 -4.13 -9.07
N PRO A 76 6.03 -2.86 -9.39
CA PRO A 76 4.91 -2.54 -10.29
C PRO A 76 5.03 -3.14 -11.71
N PRO A 77 6.20 -3.22 -12.36
CA PRO A 77 6.36 -3.88 -13.65
C PRO A 77 6.03 -5.38 -13.66
N GLN A 78 6.11 -6.05 -12.51
CA GLN A 78 5.73 -7.47 -12.35
C GLN A 78 4.24 -7.63 -11.98
N ARG A 79 3.57 -6.53 -11.65
CA ARG A 79 2.14 -6.52 -11.31
C ARG A 79 1.33 -6.71 -12.59
N LEU A 80 0.27 -7.50 -12.49
CA LEU A 80 -0.65 -7.67 -13.63
C LEU A 80 -1.28 -6.33 -14.02
N THR A 81 -1.55 -6.19 -15.31
CA THR A 81 -2.48 -5.17 -15.83
C THR A 81 -3.93 -5.66 -15.67
N ALA A 82 -4.91 -4.75 -15.76
CA ALA A 82 -6.33 -5.11 -15.73
C ALA A 82 -6.69 -6.17 -16.78
N LYS A 83 -6.13 -6.05 -17.99
CA LYS A 83 -6.32 -7.02 -19.07
C LYS A 83 -5.82 -8.41 -18.70
N GLN A 84 -4.65 -8.50 -18.06
CA GLN A 84 -4.10 -9.78 -17.63
C GLN A 84 -4.89 -10.38 -16.46
N VAL A 85 -5.41 -9.56 -15.54
CA VAL A 85 -6.33 -10.01 -14.49
C VAL A 85 -7.57 -10.67 -15.09
N LEU A 86 -8.21 -10.03 -16.08
CA LEU A 86 -9.40 -10.56 -16.74
C LEU A 86 -9.15 -11.86 -17.51
N GLN A 87 -7.91 -12.12 -17.93
CA GLN A 87 -7.50 -13.35 -18.61
C GLN A 87 -7.07 -14.46 -17.64
N HIS A 88 -6.97 -14.16 -16.34
CA HIS A 88 -6.49 -15.13 -15.37
C HIS A 88 -7.41 -16.35 -15.26
N PRO A 89 -6.89 -17.59 -15.10
CA PRO A 89 -7.72 -18.79 -14.96
C PRO A 89 -8.77 -18.69 -13.84
N TRP A 90 -8.43 -18.04 -12.72
CA TRP A 90 -9.37 -17.83 -11.62
C TRP A 90 -10.57 -16.93 -12.00
N ILE A 91 -10.38 -16.00 -12.94
CA ILE A 91 -11.45 -15.11 -13.45
C ILE A 91 -12.20 -15.74 -14.61
N THR A 92 -11.53 -16.51 -15.47
CA THR A 92 -12.10 -17.05 -16.70
C THR A 92 -12.82 -18.39 -16.50
N GLN A 93 -12.42 -19.20 -15.52
CA GLN A 93 -13.01 -20.53 -15.25
C GLN A 93 -13.90 -20.50 -14.00
N LYS A 94 -14.87 -19.58 -13.98
CA LYS A 94 -15.72 -19.32 -12.80
C LYS A 94 -16.55 -20.53 -12.39
N GLU A 95 -16.95 -21.34 -13.36
CA GLU A 95 -17.70 -22.58 -13.19
C GLU A 95 -16.95 -23.65 -12.40
N LYS A 96 -15.62 -23.55 -12.28
CA LYS A 96 -14.78 -24.48 -11.52
C LYS A 96 -14.41 -23.97 -10.13
N LEU A 97 -14.91 -22.80 -9.74
CA LEU A 97 -14.56 -22.21 -8.45
C LEU A 97 -15.26 -22.94 -7.29
N PRO A 98 -14.59 -23.11 -6.14
CA PRO A 98 -15.23 -23.67 -4.95
C PRO A 98 -16.42 -22.83 -4.50
N GLN A 99 -17.50 -23.48 -4.06
CA GLN A 99 -18.71 -22.84 -3.53
C GLN A 99 -18.75 -22.83 -1.99
N SER A 100 -17.66 -23.23 -1.33
CA SER A 100 -17.58 -23.25 0.13
C SER A 100 -17.67 -21.85 0.72
N GLN A 101 -18.39 -21.72 1.84
CA GLN A 101 -18.48 -20.46 2.56
C GLN A 101 -17.13 -20.08 3.19
N LEU A 102 -16.77 -18.80 3.05
CA LEU A 102 -15.54 -18.23 3.60
C LEU A 102 -15.82 -17.58 4.96
N SER A 103 -14.91 -17.78 5.91
CA SER A 103 -14.94 -17.08 7.19
C SER A 103 -14.44 -15.64 7.05
N HIS A 104 -14.87 -14.75 7.94
CA HIS A 104 -14.44 -13.35 7.96
C HIS A 104 -14.32 -12.83 9.38
N GLN A 105 -13.38 -11.90 9.59
CA GLN A 105 -13.28 -11.14 10.83
C GLN A 105 -14.45 -10.18 10.97
N ASP A 106 -14.60 -9.62 12.17
CA ASP A 106 -15.57 -8.56 12.44
C ASP A 106 -15.43 -7.40 11.44
N LEU A 107 -16.57 -6.93 10.93
CA LEU A 107 -16.63 -5.94 9.88
C LEU A 107 -15.99 -4.61 10.30
N GLN A 108 -16.12 -4.19 11.57
CA GLN A 108 -15.52 -2.94 12.03
C GLN A 108 -14.00 -3.06 12.10
N LEU A 109 -13.49 -4.23 12.50
CA LEU A 109 -12.07 -4.49 12.52
C LEU A 109 -11.48 -4.43 11.10
N VAL A 110 -12.12 -5.08 10.13
CA VAL A 110 -11.70 -5.06 8.72
C VAL A 110 -11.73 -3.65 8.15
N LYS A 111 -12.80 -2.89 8.41
CA LYS A 111 -12.91 -1.49 7.96
C LYS A 111 -11.84 -0.61 8.59
N GLY A 112 -11.56 -0.79 9.88
CA GLY A 112 -10.51 -0.06 10.59
C GLY A 112 -9.12 -0.36 10.05
N ALA A 113 -8.80 -1.64 9.83
CA ALA A 113 -7.53 -2.08 9.23
C ALA A 113 -7.35 -1.54 7.79
N MET A 114 -8.42 -1.55 7.00
CA MET A 114 -8.42 -0.99 5.65
C MET A 114 -8.15 0.52 5.68
N ALA A 115 -8.82 1.25 6.56
CA ALA A 115 -8.61 2.69 6.73
C ALA A 115 -7.19 3.01 7.19
N ALA A 116 -6.65 2.25 8.15
CA ALA A 116 -5.26 2.38 8.60
C ALA A 116 -4.27 2.14 7.45
N THR A 117 -4.53 1.14 6.59
CA THR A 117 -3.69 0.83 5.43
C THR A 117 -3.60 1.99 4.45
N TYR A 118 -4.73 2.55 4.03
CA TYR A 118 -4.75 3.69 3.10
C TYR A 118 -4.30 4.99 3.76
N SER A 119 -4.52 5.17 5.05
CA SER A 119 -3.96 6.30 5.81
C SER A 119 -2.43 6.24 5.80
N ALA A 120 -1.84 5.08 6.08
CA ALA A 120 -0.39 4.88 6.06
C ALA A 120 0.22 5.15 4.68
N LEU A 121 -0.41 4.67 3.60
CA LEU A 121 0.03 4.89 2.22
C LEU A 121 0.00 6.36 1.80
N ASN A 122 -1.02 7.10 2.23
CA ASN A 122 -1.21 8.50 1.86
C ASN A 122 -0.52 9.47 2.85
N SER A 123 -0.06 8.98 4.00
CA SER A 123 0.60 9.81 5.00
C SER A 123 2.01 10.20 4.54
N SER A 124 2.21 11.49 4.31
CA SER A 124 3.54 12.07 4.12
C SER A 124 4.00 12.73 5.43
N LYS A 125 5.28 12.58 5.78
CA LYS A 125 5.86 13.36 6.88
C LYS A 125 5.64 14.85 6.59
N PRO A 126 5.17 15.64 7.58
CA PRO A 126 4.95 17.06 7.38
C PRO A 126 6.24 17.71 6.90
N THR A 127 6.13 18.53 5.86
CA THR A 127 7.28 19.24 5.32
C THR A 127 7.86 20.15 6.42
N PRO A 128 9.19 20.13 6.63
CA PRO A 128 9.80 20.99 7.64
C PRO A 128 9.48 22.46 7.33
N GLN A 129 9.15 23.22 8.38
CA GLN A 129 8.95 24.66 8.24
C GLN A 129 10.29 25.36 7.99
N LEU A 130 10.27 26.35 7.11
CA LEU A 130 11.44 27.18 6.86
C LEU A 130 11.86 27.88 8.15
N LYS A 131 13.17 27.90 8.41
CA LYS A 131 13.74 28.62 9.54
C LYS A 131 14.08 30.05 9.13
N PRO A 132 14.23 30.98 10.10
CA PRO A 132 14.67 32.36 9.82
C PRO A 132 15.95 32.40 8.98
N ILE A 133 16.12 33.46 8.18
CA ILE A 133 17.23 33.59 7.22
C ILE A 133 18.59 33.48 7.92
N GLU A 134 18.68 33.91 9.16
CA GLU A 134 19.86 33.88 10.03
C GLU A 134 20.31 32.45 10.38
N SER A 135 19.44 31.45 10.22
CA SER A 135 19.82 30.03 10.32
C SER A 135 20.68 29.55 9.15
N SER A 136 20.74 30.32 8.05
CA SER A 136 21.62 30.05 6.92
C SER A 136 23.05 30.50 7.21
N ILE A 137 24.01 29.58 7.05
CA ILE A 137 25.46 29.86 7.18
C ILE A 137 25.89 31.00 6.26
N LEU A 138 25.30 31.09 5.06
CA LEU A 138 25.60 32.17 4.11
C LEU A 138 25.14 33.53 4.64
N ALA A 139 23.93 33.59 5.22
CA ALA A 139 23.40 34.82 5.81
C ALA A 139 24.24 35.27 7.00
N GLN A 140 24.65 34.34 7.88
CA GLN A 140 25.54 34.63 9.02
C GLN A 140 26.87 35.24 8.58
N ARG A 141 27.45 34.76 7.47
CA ARG A 141 28.70 35.31 6.91
C ARG A 141 28.53 36.73 6.37
N ARG A 142 27.35 37.09 5.84
CA ARG A 142 27.07 38.43 5.34
C ARG A 142 26.85 39.42 6.48
N VAL A 143 26.11 39.03 7.52
CA VAL A 143 25.87 39.86 8.72
C VAL A 143 27.20 40.19 9.43
N ARG A 144 28.10 39.20 9.58
CA ARG A 144 29.42 39.41 10.19
C ARG A 144 30.38 40.29 9.36
N LYS A 145 30.08 40.50 8.07
CA LYS A 145 30.91 41.31 7.17
C LYS A 145 30.41 42.75 7.01
N LEU A 146 29.27 43.14 7.58
CA LEU A 146 28.90 44.55 7.65
C LEU A 146 29.77 45.24 8.71
N PRO A 147 30.65 46.19 8.34
CA PRO A 147 31.25 47.07 9.31
C PRO A 147 30.12 47.93 9.91
N SER A 148 30.06 48.02 11.24
CA SER A 148 29.25 49.06 11.91
C SER A 148 29.70 50.41 11.38
N THR A 149 28.94 50.98 10.45
CA THR A 149 29.04 52.39 10.11
C THR A 149 28.00 53.09 10.97
N THR A 150 28.35 53.28 12.24
CA THR A 150 27.66 54.22 13.14
C THR A 150 27.88 55.63 12.61
N LEU A 151 26.78 56.31 12.24
CA LEU A 151 26.68 57.77 12.17
C LEU A 151 26.48 58.33 13.57
#